data_AF-A0A2A6RE55-F1
#
_entry.id   AF-A0A2A6RE55-F1
#
_cell.length_a   1.000
_cell.length_b   1.000
_cell.length_c   1.000
_cell.angle_alpha   90.00
_cell.angle_beta   90.00
_cell.angle_gamma   90.00
#
_symmetry.space_group_name_H-M   'P 1'
#
loop_
_entity.id
_entity.type
_entity.pdbx_description
1 polymer ?
#
loop_
_entity_poly.entity_id
_entity_poly.type
_entity_poly.pdbx_seq_one_letter_code
_entity_poly.pdbx_strand_id
1 'polypeptide(L)' 'METPYTDPTTRLRLLESWLPLVQAENERYGWQLAGPELEALILLAAPQLTTSTNLLTARVIIWHYQQQLQHNAQ' A
#
# COMPACT_ATOMS: atom_id res chain seq x y z
N MET A 1 3.17 19.24 7.71
CA MET A 1 2.54 18.02 8.25
C MET A 1 3.53 16.90 8.04
N GLU A 2 4.28 16.52 9.08
CA GLU A 2 5.22 15.40 9.02
C GLU A 2 4.39 14.13 8.92
N THR A 3 4.51 13.40 7.82
CA THR A 3 3.87 12.09 7.71
C THR A 3 4.55 11.16 8.73
N PRO A 4 3.80 10.37 9.52
CA PRO A 4 4.37 9.53 10.59
C PRO A 4 5.31 8.42 10.08
N TYR A 5 5.49 8.31 8.76
CA TYR A 5 6.39 7.36 8.08
C TYR A 5 7.79 7.93 7.80
N THR A 6 8.12 9.09 8.36
CA THR A 6 9.46 9.69 8.26
C THR A 6 10.47 8.95 9.15
N ASP A 7 9.99 8.29 10.21
CA ASP A 7 10.81 7.39 11.02
C ASP A 7 11.11 6.09 10.25
N PRO A 8 12.39 5.75 9.99
CA PRO A 8 12.75 4.61 9.16
C PRO A 8 12.31 3.27 9.76
N THR A 9 12.25 3.15 11.08
CA THR A 9 11.81 1.92 11.76
C THR A 9 10.32 1.69 11.58
N THR A 10 9.53 2.74 11.76
CA THR A 10 8.07 2.72 11.58
C THR A 10 7.71 2.43 10.13
N ARG A 11 8.43 3.04 9.19
CA ARG A 11 8.29 2.77 7.75
C ARG A 11 8.59 1.30 7.43
N LEU A 12 9.70 0.76 7.92
CA LEU A 12 10.09 -0.62 7.65
C LEU A 12 9.05 -1.62 8.17
N ARG A 13 8.60 -1.47 9.42
CA ARG A 13 7.58 -2.35 10.01
C ARG A 13 6.27 -2.32 9.24
N LEU A 14 5.86 -1.14 8.77
CA LEU A 14 4.67 -0.99 7.96
C LEU A 14 4.83 -1.76 6.64
N LEU A 15 5.95 -1.59 5.94
CA LEU A 15 6.22 -2.31 4.71
C LEU A 15 6.27 -3.82 4.95
N GLU A 16 6.99 -4.30 5.95
CA GLU A 16 7.05 -5.73 6.29
C GLU A 16 5.66 -6.31 6.60
N SER A 17 4.77 -5.53 7.22
CA SER A 17 3.42 -5.98 7.58
C SER A 17 2.48 -6.08 6.37
N TRP A 18 2.59 -5.15 5.41
CA TRP A 18 1.63 -5.01 4.32
C TRP A 18 2.15 -5.53 2.97
N LEU A 19 3.46 -5.60 2.77
CA LEU A 19 4.08 -6.01 1.51
C LEU A 19 3.61 -7.40 1.04
N PRO A 20 3.48 -8.44 1.89
CA PRO A 20 2.97 -9.73 1.43
C PRO A 20 1.55 -9.65 0.86
N LEU A 21 0.69 -8.81 1.45
CA LEU A 21 -0.67 -8.62 0.98
C LEU A 21 -0.68 -7.86 -0.35
N VAL A 22 0.03 -6.72 -0.43
CA VAL A 22 0.06 -5.92 -1.65
C VAL A 22 0.70 -6.68 -2.80
N GLN A 23 1.76 -7.46 -2.55
CA GLN A 23 2.37 -8.32 -3.54
C GLN A 23 1.40 -9.40 -4.04
N ALA A 24 0.66 -10.05 -3.13
CA ALA A 24 -0.35 -11.03 -3.51
C ALA A 24 -1.47 -10.41 -4.38
N GLU A 25 -1.93 -9.19 -4.06
CA GLU A 25 -2.93 -8.50 -4.90
C GLU A 25 -2.32 -8.05 -6.25
N ASN A 26 -1.05 -7.60 -6.28
CA ASN A 26 -0.32 -7.26 -7.50
C ASN A 26 -0.22 -8.45 -8.47
N GLU A 27 0.12 -9.63 -7.94
CA GLU A 27 0.17 -10.88 -8.70
C GLU A 27 -1.22 -11.33 -9.13
N ARG A 28 -2.20 -11.27 -8.23
CA ARG A 28 -3.59 -11.70 -8.47
C ARG A 28 -4.28 -10.88 -9.55
N TYR A 29 -4.11 -9.56 -9.53
CA TYR A 29 -4.75 -8.65 -10.49
C TYR A 29 -3.85 -8.30 -11.67
N GLY A 30 -2.59 -8.75 -11.66
CA GLY A 30 -1.65 -8.53 -12.75
C GLY A 30 -1.29 -7.06 -12.94
N TRP A 31 -1.15 -6.28 -11.86
CA TRP A 31 -0.81 -4.84 -11.97
C TRP A 31 0.63 -4.60 -12.45
N GLN A 32 1.50 -5.61 -12.36
CA GLN A 32 2.90 -5.57 -12.80
C GLN A 32 3.74 -4.46 -12.12
N LEU A 33 3.37 -4.08 -10.89
CA LEU A 33 4.10 -3.09 -10.11
C LEU A 33 5.46 -3.64 -9.66
N ALA A 34 6.52 -2.83 -9.77
CA ALA A 34 7.85 -3.10 -9.24
C ALA A 34 7.95 -2.78 -7.74
N GLY A 35 9.04 -3.23 -7.11
CA GLY A 35 9.29 -3.02 -5.68
C GLY A 35 9.06 -1.58 -5.17
N PRO A 36 9.64 -0.55 -5.83
CA PRO A 36 9.42 0.84 -5.43
C PRO A 36 7.97 1.32 -5.55
N GLU A 37 7.22 0.80 -6.52
CA GLU A 37 5.81 1.16 -6.75
C GLU A 37 4.89 0.51 -5.70
N LEU A 38 5.19 -0.73 -5.32
CA LEU A 38 4.51 -1.42 -4.23
C LEU A 38 4.74 -0.68 -2.90
N GLU A 39 5.97 -0.27 -2.63
CA GLU A 39 6.30 0.54 -1.46
C GLU A 39 5.54 1.87 -1.47
N ALA A 40 5.53 2.59 -2.59
CA ALA A 40 4.79 3.84 -2.73
C ALA A 40 3.29 3.66 -2.49
N LEU A 41 2.69 2.59 -3.02
CA LEU A 41 1.28 2.25 -2.80
C LEU A 41 0.98 1.99 -1.33
N ILE A 42 1.83 1.21 -0.64
CA ILE A 42 1.67 0.93 0.79
C ILE A 42 1.72 2.22 1.60
N LEU A 43 2.70 3.09 1.32
CA LEU A 43 2.89 4.33 2.07
C LEU A 43 1.77 5.33 1.84
N LEU A 44 1.24 5.39 0.62
CA LEU A 44 0.10 6.22 0.28
C LEU A 44 -1.18 5.74 0.98
N ALA A 45 -1.38 4.42 1.02
CA ALA A 45 -2.53 3.79 1.67
C ALA A 45 -2.38 3.68 3.21
N ALA A 46 -1.17 3.90 3.73
CA ALA A 46 -0.80 3.63 5.10
C ALA A 46 -1.73 4.24 6.17
N PRO A 47 -2.20 5.50 6.04
CA PRO A 47 -3.08 6.09 7.05
C PRO A 47 -4.43 5.36 7.19
N GLN A 48 -4.91 4.77 6.09
CA GLN A 48 -6.15 4.01 6.08
C GLN A 48 -5.90 2.55 6.46
N LEU A 49 -4.80 1.96 5.98
CA LEU A 49 -4.40 0.59 6.33
C LEU A 49 -4.21 0.39 7.83
N THR A 50 -3.61 1.36 8.53
CA THR A 50 -3.41 1.29 9.99
C THR A 50 -4.72 1.30 10.78
N THR A 51 -5.81 1.79 10.18
CA THR A 51 -7.15 1.79 10.79
C THR A 51 -8.00 0.58 10.38
N SER A 52 -7.53 -0.22 9.42
CA SER A 52 -8.25 -1.40 8.95
C SER A 52 -8.21 -2.51 10.01
N THR A 53 -9.39 -3.02 10.37
CA THR A 53 -9.53 -4.09 11.38
C THR A 53 -9.64 -5.49 10.78
N ASN A 54 -9.77 -5.60 9.45
CA ASN A 54 -9.90 -6.89 8.77
C ASN A 54 -9.23 -6.88 7.39
N LEU A 55 -9.02 -8.09 6.86
CA LEU A 55 -8.32 -8.31 5.59
C LEU A 55 -9.10 -7.82 4.37
N LEU A 56 -10.43 -7.89 4.39
CA LEU A 56 -11.27 -7.47 3.27
C LEU A 56 -11.21 -5.96 3.08
N THR A 57 -11.32 -5.19 4.16
CA THR A 57 -11.18 -3.73 4.16
C THR A 57 -9.79 -3.32 3.70
N ALA A 58 -8.73 -4.00 4.14
CA ALA A 58 -7.38 -3.73 3.68
C ALA A 58 -7.24 -3.91 2.16
N ARG A 59 -7.80 -4.98 1.60
CA ARG A 59 -7.83 -5.22 0.14
C ARG A 59 -8.54 -4.11 -0.63
N VAL A 60 -9.70 -3.67 -0.13
CA VAL A 60 -10.46 -2.56 -0.75
C VAL A 60 -9.64 -1.28 -0.75
N ILE A 61 -8.97 -0.96 0.36
CA ILE A 61 -8.09 0.22 0.47
C ILE A 61 -6.96 0.13 -0.56
N ILE A 62 -6.24 -1.01 -0.63
CA ILE A 62 -5.13 -1.20 -1.58
C ILE A 62 -5.62 -1.02 -3.01
N TRP A 63 -6.75 -1.64 -3.36
CA TRP A 63 -7.32 -1.53 -4.71
C TRP A 63 -7.69 -0.09 -5.06
N HIS A 64 -8.36 0.63 -4.14
CA HIS A 64 -8.73 2.03 -4.34
C HIS A 64 -7.50 2.90 -4.62
N TYR A 65 -6.45 2.78 -3.81
CA TYR A 65 -5.23 3.58 -4.00
C TYR A 65 -4.45 3.18 -5.26
N GLN A 66 -4.46 1.90 -5.64
CA GLN A 66 -3.88 1.49 -6.91
C GLN A 66 -4.59 2.19 -8.07
N GLN A 67 -5.93 2.13 -8.11
CA GLN A 67 -6.71 2.76 -9.17
C GLN A 67 -6.47 4.27 -9.24
N GLN A 68 -6.34 4.93 -8.08
CA GLN A 68 -5.98 6.34 -8.01
C GLN A 68 -4.59 6.63 -8.61
N LEU A 69 -3.59 5.79 -8.34
CA LEU A 69 -2.25 5.93 -8.93
C LEU A 69 -2.28 5.74 -10.46
N GLN A 70 -3.06 4.78 -10.96
CA GLN A 70 -3.24 4.59 -12.40
C GLN A 70 -3.91 5.80 -13.06
N HIS A 71 -4.93 6.38 -12.43
CA HIS A 71 -5.62 7.54 -12.96
C HIS A 71 -4.71 8.78 -13.02
N ASN A 72 -3.88 8.99 -11.99
CA ASN A 72 -2.95 10.13 -11.93
C ASN A 72 -1.73 9.99 -12.87
N ALA A 73 -1.49 8.80 -13.42
CA ALA A 73 -0.39 8.53 -14.35
C ALA A 73 -0.78 8.75 -15.82
N GLN A 74 -2.06 9.06 -16.11
CA GLN A 74 -2.59 9.38 -17.44
C GLN A 74 -2.66 10.90 -17.66
#